data_AF-A0AAU7NSW6-F1
#
_entry.id   AF-A0AAU7NSW6-F1
#
_cell.length_a   1.000
_cell.length_b   1.000
_cell.length_c   1.000
_cell.angle_alpha   90.00
_cell.angle_beta   90.00
_cell.angle_gamma   90.00
#
_symmetry.space_group_name_H-M   'P 1'
#
loop_
_entity.id
_entity.type
_entity.pdbx_description
1 polymer ?
#
loop_
_entity_poly.entity_id
_entity_poly.type
_entity_poly.pdbx_seq_one_letter_code
_entity_poly.pdbx_strand_id
1 'polypeptide(L)'
;MIRQKCRRRVIVMGVSLLTACHGEIRQQGPGLGRPASEAMVKNWNIDVFPDGVGLPEGRGSAMEGNVVYQRHCQQCHGVEGSGDSADELAGALHGLTDEPPDKTIGTYWPYATTLFDFTRRAMPLTAPGSLTNDQLYAVTAYLLYLNGIIQEREVMNAATLANVKMPNRHGFINHYQQEK
;
A
#
# COMPACT_ATOMS: atom_id res chain seq x y z
N MET A 1 37.33 -75.37 4.67
CA MET A 1 35.95 -75.29 4.11
C MET A 1 35.29 -74.03 4.63
N ILE A 2 34.97 -73.05 3.78
CA ILE A 2 33.82 -72.12 3.86
C ILE A 2 33.79 -71.39 2.50
N ARG A 3 32.79 -71.71 1.67
CA ARG A 3 32.53 -71.05 0.39
C ARG A 3 31.61 -69.86 0.65
N GLN A 4 32.11 -68.64 0.57
CA GLN A 4 31.26 -67.44 0.53
C GLN A 4 30.75 -67.25 -0.91
N LYS A 5 29.45 -67.52 -1.11
CA LYS A 5 28.77 -67.27 -2.39
C LYS A 5 28.49 -65.78 -2.54
N CYS A 6 29.10 -65.16 -3.54
CA CYS A 6 28.82 -63.80 -3.98
C CYS A 6 27.40 -63.75 -4.58
N ARG A 7 26.42 -63.20 -3.85
CA ARG A 7 25.07 -62.96 -4.36
C ARG A 7 25.04 -61.58 -5.04
N ARG A 8 24.96 -61.58 -6.38
CA ARG A 8 24.62 -60.39 -7.18
C ARG A 8 23.22 -59.90 -6.76
N ARG A 9 23.14 -58.73 -6.13
CA ARG A 9 21.90 -57.99 -5.94
C ARG A 9 21.67 -57.12 -7.18
N VAL A 10 20.69 -57.49 -8.00
CA VAL A 10 20.19 -56.62 -9.07
C VAL A 10 19.28 -55.59 -8.38
N ILE A 11 19.71 -54.33 -8.35
CA ILE A 11 18.88 -53.20 -7.89
C ILE A 11 18.09 -52.74 -9.11
N VAL A 12 16.79 -53.05 -9.14
CA VAL A 12 15.86 -52.49 -10.12
C VAL A 12 15.49 -51.08 -9.63
N MET A 13 16.03 -50.07 -10.29
CA MET A 13 15.71 -48.67 -10.02
C MET A 13 14.37 -48.35 -10.69
N GLY A 14 13.28 -48.43 -9.92
CA GLY A 14 11.94 -48.07 -10.39
C GLY A 14 11.85 -46.56 -10.57
N VAL A 15 11.76 -46.10 -11.81
CA VAL A 15 11.44 -44.70 -12.14
C VAL A 15 9.94 -44.52 -11.93
N SER A 16 9.56 -44.02 -10.76
CA SER A 16 8.19 -43.59 -10.46
C SER A 16 7.94 -42.26 -11.17
N LEU A 17 7.29 -42.29 -12.34
CA LEU A 17 6.69 -41.09 -12.92
C LEU A 17 5.56 -40.65 -11.99
N LEU A 18 5.82 -39.60 -11.20
CA LEU A 18 4.80 -38.84 -10.48
C LEU A 18 4.01 -38.04 -11.51
N THR A 19 2.91 -38.61 -12.00
CA THR A 19 1.91 -37.89 -12.78
C THR A 19 1.31 -36.80 -11.90
N ALA A 20 1.68 -35.53 -12.16
CA ALA A 20 1.06 -34.39 -11.51
C ALA A 20 -0.40 -34.29 -11.99
N CYS A 21 -1.34 -34.70 -11.14
CA CYS A 21 -2.76 -34.41 -11.31
C CYS A 21 -2.94 -32.89 -11.21
N HIS A 22 -3.06 -32.23 -12.37
CA HIS A 22 -3.52 -30.85 -12.42
C HIS A 22 -5.02 -30.88 -12.13
N GLY A 23 -5.42 -30.47 -10.93
CA GLY A 23 -6.82 -30.30 -10.60
C GLY A 23 -7.42 -29.20 -11.46
N GLU A 24 -8.37 -29.56 -12.33
CA GLU A 24 -9.18 -28.58 -13.04
C GLU A 24 -10.04 -27.83 -12.02
N ILE A 25 -9.79 -26.52 -11.85
CA ILE A 25 -10.74 -25.63 -11.17
C ILE A 25 -11.93 -25.46 -12.10
N ARG A 26 -12.89 -26.37 -12.01
CA ARG A 26 -14.17 -26.27 -12.71
C ARG A 26 -14.95 -25.12 -12.08
N GLN A 27 -15.23 -24.07 -12.86
CA GLN A 27 -16.03 -22.95 -12.36
C GLN A 27 -17.40 -23.44 -11.87
N GLN A 28 -17.69 -23.22 -10.59
CA GLN A 28 -19.02 -23.39 -10.03
C GLN A 28 -19.84 -22.14 -10.37
N GLY A 29 -20.93 -22.27 -11.13
CA GLY A 29 -21.79 -21.15 -11.52
C GLY A 29 -22.23 -21.20 -12.98
N PRO A 30 -22.83 -20.12 -13.52
CA PRO A 30 -23.42 -20.07 -14.87
C PRO A 30 -22.40 -20.13 -16.03
N GLY A 31 -21.12 -20.46 -15.77
CA GLY A 31 -20.08 -20.55 -16.78
C GLY A 31 -19.72 -19.21 -17.44
N LEU A 32 -19.81 -18.11 -16.68
CA LEU A 32 -19.51 -16.76 -17.18
C LEU A 32 -18.05 -16.36 -16.90
N GLY A 33 -17.42 -15.73 -17.88
CA GLY A 33 -16.06 -15.19 -17.76
C GLY A 33 -14.96 -16.23 -17.88
N ARG A 34 -13.75 -15.86 -17.45
CA ARG A 34 -12.57 -16.74 -17.42
C ARG A 34 -11.71 -16.40 -16.20
N PRO A 35 -10.95 -17.36 -15.64
CA PRO A 35 -10.02 -17.08 -14.57
C PRO A 35 -9.06 -15.94 -14.93
N ALA A 36 -8.83 -15.03 -13.97
CA ALA A 36 -7.83 -13.98 -14.12
C ALA A 36 -6.42 -14.60 -14.13
N SER A 37 -5.56 -14.15 -15.04
CA SER A 37 -4.15 -14.55 -14.98
C SER A 37 -3.47 -13.90 -13.78
N GLU A 38 -2.45 -14.57 -13.23
CA GLU A 38 -1.65 -14.01 -12.13
C GLU A 38 -1.05 -12.64 -12.50
N ALA A 39 -0.62 -12.47 -13.75
CA ALA A 39 -0.12 -11.19 -14.26
C ALA A 39 -1.20 -10.09 -14.23
N MET A 40 -2.45 -10.42 -14.59
CA MET A 40 -3.54 -9.45 -14.52
C MET A 40 -3.87 -9.07 -13.08
N VAL A 41 -3.94 -10.07 -12.18
CA VAL A 41 -4.17 -9.83 -10.75
C VAL A 41 -3.04 -8.96 -10.20
N LYS A 42 -1.78 -9.27 -10.47
CA LYS A 42 -0.62 -8.49 -10.00
C LYS A 42 -0.64 -7.03 -10.47
N ASN A 43 -1.10 -6.78 -11.69
CA ASN A 43 -1.16 -5.42 -12.24
C ASN A 43 -2.32 -4.59 -11.66
N TRP A 44 -3.39 -5.23 -11.20
CA TRP A 44 -4.61 -4.55 -10.74
C TRP A 44 -4.72 -4.51 -9.22
N ASN A 45 -4.18 -5.51 -8.53
CA ASN A 45 -4.16 -5.62 -7.08
C ASN A 45 -3.03 -4.77 -6.50
N ILE A 46 -3.28 -3.47 -6.42
CA ILE A 46 -2.36 -2.47 -5.86
C ILE A 46 -2.85 -1.92 -4.52
N ASP A 47 -3.91 -2.52 -3.97
CA ASP A 47 -4.59 -2.06 -2.76
C ASP A 47 -3.66 -2.10 -1.56
N VAL A 48 -3.66 -1.01 -0.80
CA VAL A 48 -2.92 -0.90 0.46
C VAL A 48 -3.90 -0.79 1.63
N PHE A 49 -3.78 -1.73 2.57
CA PHE A 49 -4.64 -1.79 3.76
C PHE A 49 -4.09 -0.97 4.94
N PRO A 50 -4.94 -0.65 5.94
CA PRO A 50 -4.53 0.04 7.16
C PRO A 50 -3.37 -0.58 7.94
N ASP A 51 -3.18 -1.89 7.85
CA ASP A 51 -2.10 -2.64 8.52
C ASP A 51 -0.81 -2.73 7.70
N GLY A 52 -0.79 -2.11 6.51
CA GLY A 52 0.36 -2.09 5.61
C GLY A 52 0.39 -3.25 4.59
N VAL A 53 -0.57 -4.19 4.64
CA VAL A 53 -0.68 -5.22 3.60
C VAL A 53 -0.86 -4.54 2.24
N GLY A 54 -0.03 -4.92 1.27
CA GLY A 54 -0.04 -4.36 -0.09
C GLY A 54 0.93 -3.19 -0.33
N LEU A 55 1.60 -2.68 0.72
CA LEU A 55 2.68 -1.71 0.57
C LEU A 55 3.82 -2.29 -0.28
N PRO A 56 4.23 -1.62 -1.37
CA PRO A 56 5.30 -2.12 -2.22
C PRO A 56 6.68 -1.79 -1.64
N GLU A 57 7.73 -2.46 -2.13
CA GLU A 57 9.10 -2.10 -1.80
C GLU A 57 9.43 -0.67 -2.25
N GLY A 58 10.15 0.06 -1.39
CA GLY A 58 10.59 1.43 -1.61
C GLY A 58 10.83 2.16 -0.30
N ARG A 59 11.29 3.39 -0.38
CA ARG A 59 11.52 4.28 0.78
C ARG A 59 11.57 5.75 0.38
N GLY A 60 11.30 6.62 1.34
CA GLY A 60 11.50 8.06 1.18
C GLY A 60 11.36 8.84 2.50
N SER A 61 12.05 9.96 2.58
CA SER A 61 12.00 10.93 3.69
C SER A 61 11.24 12.19 3.28
N ALA A 62 10.86 13.03 4.25
CA ALA A 62 10.18 14.29 3.95
C ALA A 62 11.05 15.25 3.13
N MET A 63 12.37 15.25 3.34
CA MET A 63 13.31 16.05 2.57
C MET A 63 13.29 15.67 1.07
N GLU A 64 13.27 14.38 0.75
CA GLU A 64 13.11 13.89 -0.63
C GLU A 64 11.70 14.19 -1.16
N GLY A 65 10.70 14.08 -0.30
CA GLY A 65 9.30 14.31 -0.64
C GLY A 65 8.98 15.75 -0.99
N ASN A 66 9.66 16.72 -0.39
CA ASN A 66 9.52 18.14 -0.76
C ASN A 66 9.82 18.36 -2.25
N VAL A 67 10.86 17.71 -2.77
CA VAL A 67 11.22 17.79 -4.20
C VAL A 67 10.12 17.21 -5.09
N VAL A 68 9.53 16.08 -4.67
CA VAL A 68 8.40 15.45 -5.40
C VAL A 68 7.17 16.36 -5.35
N TYR A 69 6.85 16.91 -4.18
CA TYR A 69 5.71 17.79 -3.94
C TYR A 69 5.77 19.05 -4.81
N GLN A 70 6.90 19.75 -4.80
CA GLN A 70 7.08 20.98 -5.61
C GLN A 70 6.89 20.70 -7.10
N ARG A 71 7.30 19.52 -7.58
CA ARG A 71 7.21 19.17 -9.00
C ARG A 71 5.82 18.71 -9.42
N HIS A 72 5.10 18.01 -8.55
CA HIS A 72 3.93 17.23 -8.94
C HIS A 72 2.63 17.60 -8.22
N CYS A 73 2.69 18.34 -7.11
CA CYS A 73 1.55 18.57 -6.23
C CYS A 73 1.26 20.06 -6.01
N GLN A 74 2.32 20.87 -5.82
CA GLN A 74 2.23 22.27 -5.40
C GLN A 74 1.36 23.15 -6.31
N GLN A 75 1.34 22.88 -7.62
CA GLN A 75 0.57 23.69 -8.58
C GLN A 75 -0.93 23.74 -8.25
N CYS A 76 -1.48 22.70 -7.62
CA CYS A 76 -2.88 22.66 -7.24
C CYS A 76 -3.08 22.79 -5.72
N HIS A 77 -2.21 22.17 -4.92
CA HIS A 77 -2.34 22.09 -3.46
C HIS A 77 -1.61 23.21 -2.70
N GLY A 78 -1.10 24.22 -3.41
CA GLY A 78 -0.43 25.37 -2.79
C GLY A 78 0.95 25.07 -2.22
N VAL A 79 1.66 26.13 -1.81
CA VAL A 79 2.96 26.02 -1.15
C VAL A 79 2.76 25.34 0.21
N GLU A 80 3.59 24.34 0.51
CA GLU A 80 3.53 23.61 1.79
C GLU A 80 2.14 23.01 2.13
N GLY A 81 1.33 22.72 1.11
CA GLY A 81 0.02 22.09 1.30
C GLY A 81 -1.11 23.05 1.68
N SER A 82 -0.91 24.37 1.56
CA SER A 82 -1.88 25.40 1.97
C SER A 82 -3.23 25.38 1.22
N GLY A 83 -3.35 24.59 0.16
CA GLY A 83 -4.47 24.66 -0.77
C GLY A 83 -4.36 25.84 -1.74
N ASP A 84 -5.02 25.70 -2.89
CA ASP A 84 -5.21 26.75 -3.91
C ASP A 84 -6.38 26.36 -4.84
N SER A 85 -6.08 25.85 -6.04
CA SER A 85 -7.09 25.31 -6.95
C SER A 85 -7.56 23.90 -6.58
N ALA A 86 -6.90 23.25 -5.63
CA ALA A 86 -7.31 22.00 -4.99
C ALA A 86 -7.22 22.11 -3.45
N ASP A 87 -7.76 21.09 -2.77
CA ASP A 87 -7.88 21.04 -1.31
C ASP A 87 -6.56 21.29 -0.58
N GLU A 88 -6.66 21.93 0.59
CA GLU A 88 -5.58 22.04 1.56
C GLU A 88 -5.19 20.65 2.10
N LEU A 89 -3.89 20.38 2.14
CA LEU A 89 -3.31 19.13 2.61
C LEU A 89 -2.64 19.25 3.99
N ALA A 90 -2.29 20.47 4.41
CA ALA A 90 -1.68 20.79 5.69
C ALA A 90 -1.89 22.27 6.03
N GLY A 91 -1.84 22.62 7.32
CA GLY A 91 -1.96 24.01 7.77
C GLY A 91 -3.27 24.36 8.49
N ALA A 92 -4.10 23.35 8.81
CA ALA A 92 -5.43 23.54 9.40
C ALA A 92 -5.45 24.57 10.55
N LEU A 93 -6.34 25.55 10.44
CA LEU A 93 -6.55 26.62 11.40
C LEU A 93 -7.78 26.36 12.28
N HIS A 94 -8.74 25.61 11.76
CA HIS A 94 -9.99 25.24 12.43
C HIS A 94 -9.98 23.76 12.83
N GLY A 95 -10.51 23.47 14.02
CA GLY A 95 -10.74 22.11 14.49
C GLY A 95 -11.91 21.42 13.80
N LEU A 96 -12.04 20.10 14.01
CA LEU A 96 -13.15 19.32 13.43
C LEU A 96 -14.55 19.69 13.97
N THR A 97 -14.63 20.49 15.04
CA THR A 97 -15.89 20.96 15.65
C THR A 97 -16.19 22.42 15.35
N ASP A 98 -15.31 23.12 14.63
CA ASP A 98 -15.51 24.50 14.23
C ASP A 98 -16.38 24.58 12.97
N GLU A 99 -16.85 25.79 12.61
CA GLU A 99 -17.67 26.01 11.42
C GLU A 99 -17.11 27.15 10.54
N PRO A 100 -16.58 26.84 9.34
CA PRO A 100 -16.38 25.50 8.78
C PRO A 100 -15.20 24.75 9.42
N PRO A 101 -15.20 23.40 9.44
CA PRO A 101 -14.08 22.61 9.94
C PRO A 101 -13.01 22.38 8.85
N ASP A 102 -11.73 22.36 9.23
CA ASP A 102 -10.64 22.03 8.30
C ASP A 102 -10.35 20.52 8.34
N LYS A 103 -10.69 19.81 7.26
CA LYS A 103 -10.54 18.35 7.13
C LYS A 103 -9.31 17.99 6.30
N THR A 104 -8.12 18.28 6.82
CA THR A 104 -6.84 17.97 6.17
C THR A 104 -6.34 16.56 6.53
N ILE A 105 -5.17 16.19 5.99
CA ILE A 105 -4.50 14.93 6.30
C ILE A 105 -4.26 14.80 7.81
N GLY A 106 -3.74 15.84 8.46
CA GLY A 106 -3.37 15.81 9.87
C GLY A 106 -4.57 15.82 10.81
N THR A 107 -5.67 16.47 10.44
CA THR A 107 -6.84 16.61 11.32
C THR A 107 -7.84 15.47 11.16
N TYR A 108 -8.03 14.95 9.94
CA TYR A 108 -9.16 14.06 9.64
C TYR A 108 -8.75 12.62 9.33
N TRP A 109 -7.65 12.37 8.62
CA TRP A 109 -7.38 11.03 8.07
C TRP A 109 -6.91 10.04 9.16
N PRO A 110 -7.46 8.80 9.21
CA PRO A 110 -7.13 7.85 10.28
C PRO A 110 -5.90 6.98 10.01
N TYR A 111 -5.46 6.85 8.76
CA TYR A 111 -4.34 5.97 8.38
C TYR A 111 -3.41 6.63 7.35
N ALA A 112 -2.11 6.62 7.64
CA ALA A 112 -1.08 7.09 6.71
C ALA A 112 -0.98 6.20 5.45
N THR A 113 -1.35 4.92 5.56
CA THR A 113 -1.35 4.00 4.42
C THR A 113 -2.46 4.34 3.41
N THR A 114 -3.59 4.89 3.86
CA THR A 114 -4.64 5.40 2.95
C THR A 114 -4.16 6.60 2.15
N LEU A 115 -3.35 7.48 2.75
CA LEU A 115 -2.70 8.57 2.02
C LEU A 115 -1.80 8.02 0.90
N PHE A 116 -0.94 7.06 1.22
CA PHE A 116 -0.08 6.41 0.22
C PHE A 116 -0.88 5.74 -0.90
N ASP A 117 -1.91 4.96 -0.56
CA ASP A 117 -2.78 4.27 -1.53
C ASP A 117 -3.44 5.25 -2.50
N PHE A 118 -4.06 6.29 -1.94
CA PHE A 118 -4.73 7.32 -2.71
C PHE A 118 -3.75 8.04 -3.63
N THR A 119 -2.58 8.46 -3.12
CA THR A 119 -1.57 9.12 -3.94
C THR A 119 -1.09 8.20 -5.07
N ARG A 120 -0.83 6.93 -4.79
CA ARG A 120 -0.39 5.93 -5.78
C ARG A 120 -1.40 5.75 -6.92
N ARG A 121 -2.69 5.69 -6.58
CA ARG A 121 -3.76 5.36 -7.53
C ARG A 121 -4.28 6.57 -8.30
N ALA A 122 -4.36 7.73 -7.65
CA ALA A 122 -5.11 8.87 -8.17
C ALA A 122 -4.22 10.09 -8.48
N MET A 123 -3.00 10.15 -7.95
CA MET A 123 -2.13 11.33 -8.09
C MET A 123 -0.87 11.03 -8.91
N PRO A 124 -0.30 12.07 -9.54
CA PRO A 124 -0.86 13.41 -9.75
C PRO A 124 -2.10 13.36 -10.64
N LEU A 125 -3.04 14.30 -10.49
CA LEU A 125 -4.31 14.30 -11.24
C LEU A 125 -4.11 14.24 -12.77
N THR A 126 -3.04 14.85 -13.28
CA THR A 126 -2.70 14.88 -14.71
C THR A 126 -2.00 13.61 -15.20
N ALA A 127 -1.48 12.78 -14.31
CA ALA A 127 -0.79 11.53 -14.63
C ALA A 127 -0.88 10.50 -13.48
N PRO A 128 -2.08 9.97 -13.15
CA PRO A 128 -2.23 9.00 -12.06
C PRO A 128 -1.34 7.76 -12.26
N GLY A 129 -0.70 7.28 -11.20
CA GLY A 129 0.17 6.10 -11.23
C GLY A 129 1.54 6.32 -11.88
N SER A 130 1.93 7.57 -12.17
CA SER A 130 3.22 7.90 -12.78
C SER A 130 4.40 7.95 -11.81
N LEU A 131 4.14 8.06 -10.49
CA LEU A 131 5.18 8.13 -9.47
C LEU A 131 5.74 6.73 -9.15
N THR A 132 7.04 6.66 -8.92
CA THR A 132 7.68 5.43 -8.42
C THR A 132 7.34 5.21 -6.94
N ASN A 133 7.53 3.98 -6.44
CA ASN A 133 7.29 3.68 -5.03
C ASN A 133 8.10 4.57 -4.08
N ASP A 134 9.37 4.85 -4.40
CA ASP A 134 10.21 5.75 -3.61
C ASP A 134 9.66 7.18 -3.60
N GLN A 135 9.21 7.69 -4.75
CA GLN A 135 8.57 9.00 -4.84
C GLN A 135 7.27 9.05 -4.05
N LEU A 136 6.49 7.97 -4.06
CA LEU A 136 5.26 7.84 -3.27
C LEU A 136 5.55 7.86 -1.77
N TYR A 137 6.50 7.05 -1.29
CA TYR A 137 6.91 7.11 0.12
C TYR A 137 7.45 8.47 0.51
N ALA A 138 8.26 9.09 -0.34
CA ALA A 138 8.83 10.40 -0.10
C ALA A 138 7.74 11.47 0.03
N VAL A 139 6.82 11.59 -0.93
CA VAL A 139 5.75 12.61 -0.87
C VAL A 139 4.77 12.34 0.27
N THR A 140 4.46 11.07 0.58
CA THR A 140 3.69 10.71 1.78
C THR A 140 4.42 11.16 3.04
N ALA A 141 5.73 10.92 3.17
CA ALA A 141 6.53 11.37 4.30
C ALA A 141 6.53 12.90 4.44
N TYR A 142 6.61 13.62 3.32
CA TYR A 142 6.55 15.09 3.32
C TYR A 142 5.21 15.62 3.82
N LEU A 143 4.09 15.05 3.35
CA LEU A 143 2.76 15.45 3.82
C LEU A 143 2.54 15.12 5.31
N LEU A 144 3.07 13.99 5.80
CA LEU A 144 3.06 13.65 7.22
C LEU A 144 3.91 14.64 8.05
N TYR A 145 5.07 15.04 7.54
CA TYR A 145 5.94 16.02 8.17
C TYR A 145 5.30 17.41 8.23
N LEU A 146 4.67 17.89 7.14
CA LEU A 146 3.95 19.16 7.12
C LEU A 146 2.82 19.21 8.17
N ASN A 147 2.22 18.05 8.48
CA ASN A 147 1.20 17.91 9.51
C ASN A 147 1.78 17.59 10.91
N GLY A 148 3.10 17.66 11.10
CA GLY A 148 3.77 17.44 12.39
C GLY A 148 3.71 16.00 12.92
N ILE A 149 3.43 15.02 12.05
CA ILE A 149 3.20 13.62 12.44
C ILE A 149 4.52 12.84 12.54
N ILE A 150 5.49 13.16 11.68
CA ILE A 150 6.82 12.53 11.65
C ILE A 150 7.91 13.59 11.63
N GLN A 151 9.16 13.19 11.90
CA GLN A 151 10.31 14.09 11.77
C GLN A 151 10.80 14.19 10.31
N GLU A 152 11.43 15.30 9.94
CA GLU A 152 11.88 15.58 8.57
C GLU A 152 12.79 14.47 7.97
N ARG A 153 13.64 13.87 8.82
CA ARG A 153 14.62 12.85 8.44
C ARG A 153 14.12 11.42 8.65
N GLU A 154 12.90 11.25 9.16
CA GLU A 154 12.32 9.92 9.32
C GLU A 154 12.03 9.31 7.95
N VAL A 155 12.37 8.03 7.79
CA VAL A 155 12.23 7.32 6.52
C VAL A 155 10.94 6.49 6.54
N MET A 156 10.03 6.78 5.62
CA MET A 156 8.84 5.98 5.36
C MET A 156 9.16 4.86 4.38
N ASN A 157 8.71 3.65 4.70
CA ASN A 157 8.75 2.45 3.88
C ASN A 157 7.61 1.51 4.30
N ALA A 158 7.54 0.31 3.73
CA ALA A 158 6.48 -0.66 4.03
C ALA A 158 6.36 -0.99 5.53
N ALA A 159 7.48 -1.03 6.26
CA ALA A 159 7.49 -1.33 7.69
C ALA A 159 7.19 -0.10 8.56
N THR A 160 7.71 1.08 8.22
CA THR A 160 7.57 2.27 9.07
C THR A 160 6.25 3.00 8.84
N LEU A 161 5.76 3.07 7.61
CA LEU A 161 4.53 3.80 7.28
C LEU A 161 3.29 3.20 7.95
N ALA A 162 3.18 1.87 8.00
CA ALA A 162 2.08 1.16 8.65
C ALA A 162 2.01 1.42 10.17
N ASN A 163 3.13 1.81 10.77
CA ASN A 163 3.25 2.09 12.20
C ASN A 163 2.97 3.55 12.57
N VAL A 164 2.77 4.43 11.58
CA VAL A 164 2.43 5.84 11.83
C VAL A 164 1.06 5.94 12.49
N LYS A 165 1.00 6.59 13.65
CA LYS A 165 -0.23 6.85 14.40
C LYS A 165 -0.77 8.23 14.01
N MET A 166 -1.78 8.24 13.13
CA MET A 166 -2.46 9.48 12.76
C MET A 166 -3.25 10.06 13.95
N PRO A 167 -3.34 11.38 14.11
CA PRO A 167 -4.07 12.01 15.23
C PRO A 167 -5.53 11.56 15.34
N ASN A 168 -6.22 11.40 14.21
CA ASN A 168 -7.63 11.02 14.16
C ASN A 168 -7.88 9.52 14.00
N ARG A 169 -6.92 8.65 14.40
CA ARG A 169 -7.01 7.19 14.28
C ARG A 169 -8.29 6.59 14.89
N HIS A 170 -8.81 7.20 15.94
CA HIS A 170 -10.00 6.76 16.67
C HIS A 170 -11.22 7.69 16.48
N GLY A 171 -11.17 8.64 15.55
CA GLY A 171 -12.26 9.58 15.29
C GLY A 171 -13.40 9.03 14.44
N PHE A 172 -13.33 7.76 14.04
CA PHE A 172 -14.32 7.14 13.17
C PHE A 172 -15.01 5.99 13.90
N ILE A 173 -16.33 5.92 13.74
CA ILE A 173 -17.18 4.86 14.28
C ILE A 173 -17.82 4.09 13.14
N ASN A 174 -17.97 2.78 13.31
CA ASN A 174 -18.79 2.00 12.41
C ASN A 174 -20.26 2.15 12.84
N HIS A 175 -21.04 2.89 12.07
CA HIS A 175 -22.45 3.14 12.35
C HIS A 175 -23.28 1.85 12.44
N TYR A 176 -22.86 0.77 11.79
CA TYR A 176 -23.57 -0.52 11.77
C TYR A 176 -23.11 -1.50 12.86
N GLN A 177 -22.07 -1.18 13.62
CA GLN A 177 -21.56 -2.02 14.72
C GLN A 177 -21.86 -1.42 16.09
N GLN A 178 -22.75 -0.42 16.16
CA GLN A 178 -23.19 0.12 17.43
C GLN A 178 -24.13 -0.90 18.07
N GLU A 179 -23.65 -1.56 19.12
CA GLU A 179 -24.33 -2.53 19.98
C GLU A 179 -24.37 -3.99 19.49
N LYS A 180 -23.45 -4.80 20.06
CA LYS A 180 -23.68 -6.20 20.44
C LYS A 180 -23.23 -6.41 21.87
#